data_AF-A0A8B6Y4B0-F1
#
_entry.id   AF-A0A8B6Y4B0-F1
#
_cell.length_a   1.000
_cell.length_b   1.000
_cell.length_c   1.000
_cell.angle_alpha   90.00
_cell.angle_beta   90.00
_cell.angle_gamma   90.00
#
_symmetry.space_group_name_H-M   'P 1'
#
loop_
_entity.id
_entity.type
_entity.pdbx_description
1 polymer ?
#
loop_
_entity_poly.entity_id
_entity_poly.type
_entity_poly.pdbx_seq_one_letter_code
_entity_poly.pdbx_strand_id
1 'polypeptide(L)'
;MSGITTDSASNNKKAFEDYTCIPCFGHNLHLAVNKALDINRVSAVLSRLRKTISAFTRSPKLSRQLTKKQKDLSSPDYKLIHDEPTRWNSSYDMVERFLEQQQVVCAILAEDRKKWHLMPKDSDITVLETVKAVLEPLSPFTDALSREKHTTLSSVLPLLWKIFECLSHEQSDSALAKEMKEKIHEYLQHRYDDLQLRFLLNTATYLDPRFKNSFVSLKDDVKQSLLDEVKKMGNEKEGIASRVSGGLSSKEVRPSKKSKNHLKFLLSTIQGEKKEKGEPASSSQAPLSASDEINGEFLVYDQMPEVSAEDDPLIWWKTNIGTLPQLSEFASKYL
;
A
#
# COMPACT_ATOMS: atom_id res chain seq x y z
N MET A 1 2.38 -23.72 -1.00
CA MET A 1 2.59 -22.79 -2.14
C MET A 1 3.72 -21.88 -1.72
N SER A 2 4.84 -21.91 -2.44
CA SER A 2 5.95 -21.00 -2.19
C SER A 2 5.77 -19.79 -3.09
N GLY A 3 5.42 -18.65 -2.50
CA GLY A 3 5.29 -17.38 -3.22
C GLY A 3 6.53 -16.51 -3.03
N ILE A 4 6.89 -15.71 -4.03
CA ILE A 4 8.00 -14.76 -3.96
C ILE A 4 7.47 -13.38 -4.33
N THR A 5 7.70 -12.39 -3.47
CA THR A 5 7.42 -10.99 -3.79
C THR A 5 8.59 -10.38 -4.55
N THR A 6 8.35 -9.83 -5.74
CA THR A 6 9.40 -9.21 -6.56
C THR A 6 8.97 -7.85 -7.09
N ASP A 7 9.94 -7.03 -7.53
CA ASP A 7 9.70 -5.81 -8.30
C ASP A 7 9.13 -6.07 -9.71
N SER A 8 8.92 -7.35 -10.07
CA SER A 8 8.46 -7.79 -11.39
C SER A 8 9.41 -7.42 -12.54
N ALA A 9 10.68 -7.16 -12.26
CA ALA A 9 11.70 -6.99 -13.28
C ALA A 9 11.87 -8.28 -14.11
N SER A 10 12.18 -8.14 -15.40
CA SER A 10 12.19 -9.26 -16.36
C SER A 10 13.18 -10.37 -15.98
N ASN A 11 14.30 -10.02 -15.35
CA ASN A 11 15.27 -10.97 -14.79
C ASN A 11 14.69 -11.74 -13.60
N ASN A 12 13.97 -11.09 -12.69
CA ASN A 12 13.33 -11.73 -11.55
C ASN A 12 12.21 -12.67 -11.98
N LYS A 13 11.39 -12.26 -12.97
CA LYS A 13 10.35 -13.13 -13.53
C LYS A 13 10.93 -14.41 -14.15
N LYS A 14 12.08 -14.31 -14.81
CA LYS A 14 12.79 -15.48 -15.38
C LYS A 14 13.45 -16.33 -14.30
N ALA A 15 14.05 -15.71 -13.29
CA ALA A 15 14.74 -16.42 -12.22
C ALA A 15 13.79 -17.21 -11.30
N PHE A 16 12.53 -16.79 -11.21
CA PHE A 16 11.52 -17.37 -10.32
C PHE A 16 10.30 -17.89 -11.08
N GLU A 17 10.49 -18.39 -12.31
CA GLU A 17 9.40 -18.87 -13.16
C GLU A 17 8.62 -20.05 -12.54
N ASP A 18 9.29 -20.86 -11.71
CA ASP A 18 8.69 -21.98 -10.97
C ASP A 18 7.89 -21.55 -9.72
N TYR A 19 7.91 -20.25 -9.37
CA TYR A 19 7.26 -19.72 -8.17
C TYR A 19 6.11 -18.79 -8.53
N THR A 20 5.10 -18.72 -7.64
CA THR A 20 4.07 -17.69 -7.73
C THR A 20 4.71 -16.33 -7.43
N CYS A 21 4.98 -15.55 -8.47
CA CYS A 21 5.53 -14.21 -8.37
C CYS A 21 4.45 -13.19 -8.02
N ILE A 22 4.51 -12.63 -6.81
CA ILE A 22 3.60 -11.59 -6.34
C ILE A 22 4.27 -10.23 -6.61
N PRO A 23 3.63 -9.29 -7.31
CA PRO A 23 4.23 -7.99 -7.54
C PRO A 23 4.26 -7.18 -6.23
N CYS A 24 5.41 -6.56 -5.95
CA CYS A 24 5.58 -5.73 -4.77
C CYS A 24 4.66 -4.50 -4.82
N PHE A 25 3.76 -4.37 -3.83
CA PHE A 25 2.78 -3.29 -3.79
C PHE A 25 3.44 -1.91 -3.68
N GLY A 26 4.41 -1.75 -2.77
CA GLY A 26 5.16 -0.50 -2.63
C GLY A 26 5.91 -0.10 -3.91
N HIS A 27 6.48 -1.07 -4.63
CA HIS A 27 7.15 -0.82 -5.91
C HIS A 27 6.15 -0.40 -7.00
N ASN A 28 4.99 -1.05 -7.09
CA ASN A 28 3.94 -0.67 -8.03
C ASN A 28 3.38 0.72 -7.74
N LEU A 29 3.15 1.07 -6.47
CA LEU A 29 2.73 2.42 -6.07
C LEU A 29 3.79 3.45 -6.45
N HIS A 30 5.06 3.15 -6.21
CA HIS A 30 6.18 3.99 -6.62
C HIS A 30 6.18 4.22 -8.13
N LEU A 31 6.04 3.18 -8.94
CA LEU A 31 5.98 3.32 -10.40
C LEU A 31 4.73 4.09 -10.86
N ALA A 32 3.57 3.88 -10.23
CA ALA A 32 2.34 4.59 -10.54
C ALA A 32 2.48 6.10 -10.32
N VAL A 33 3.01 6.51 -9.16
CA VAL A 33 3.26 7.93 -8.85
C VAL A 33 4.24 8.54 -9.84
N ASN A 34 5.31 7.83 -10.20
CA ASN A 34 6.25 8.34 -11.20
C ASN A 34 5.59 8.59 -12.57
N LYS A 35 4.58 7.80 -12.97
CA LYS A 35 3.83 8.09 -14.21
C LYS A 35 3.14 9.44 -14.18
N ALA A 36 2.65 9.87 -13.01
CA ALA A 36 2.09 11.21 -12.84
C ALA A 36 3.18 12.29 -12.77
N LEU A 37 4.33 12.01 -12.13
CA LEU A 37 5.45 12.95 -12.07
C LEU A 37 6.14 13.16 -13.43
N ASP A 38 6.07 12.16 -14.31
CA ASP A 38 6.61 12.19 -15.67
C ASP A 38 5.76 13.02 -16.65
N ILE A 39 4.55 13.44 -16.27
CA ILE A 39 3.72 14.35 -17.09
C ILE A 39 4.57 15.58 -17.44
N ASN A 40 4.66 15.90 -18.75
CA ASN A 40 5.61 16.89 -19.29
C ASN A 40 5.61 18.23 -18.54
N ARG A 41 4.42 18.72 -18.15
CA ARG A 41 4.29 19.96 -17.39
C ARG A 41 4.86 19.83 -15.98
N VAL A 42 4.60 18.71 -15.29
CA VAL A 42 5.09 18.41 -13.94
C VAL A 42 6.61 18.23 -13.96
N SER A 43 7.11 17.34 -14.81
CA SER A 43 8.55 17.04 -14.90
C SER A 43 9.38 18.28 -15.26
N ALA A 44 8.87 19.15 -16.13
CA ALA A 44 9.51 20.42 -16.46
C ALA A 44 9.56 21.40 -15.27
N VAL A 45 8.49 21.50 -14.49
CA VAL A 45 8.43 22.33 -13.26
C VAL A 45 9.38 21.79 -12.20
N LEU A 46 9.38 20.48 -11.94
CA LEU A 46 10.33 19.86 -11.00
C LEU A 46 11.79 20.09 -11.41
N SER A 47 12.09 20.02 -12.71
CA SER A 47 13.43 20.34 -13.22
C SER A 47 13.84 21.79 -12.94
N ARG A 48 12.92 22.75 -13.12
CA ARG A 48 13.17 24.16 -12.75
C ARG A 48 13.36 24.33 -11.25
N LEU A 49 12.50 23.69 -10.45
CA LEU A 49 12.60 23.72 -8.99
C LEU A 49 13.97 23.22 -8.49
N ARG A 50 14.46 22.09 -9.02
CA ARG A 50 15.80 21.57 -8.70
C ARG A 50 16.91 22.57 -9.02
N LYS A 51 16.79 23.37 -10.09
CA LYS A 51 17.76 24.44 -10.41
C LYS A 51 17.72 25.56 -9.39
N THR A 52 16.53 25.99 -8.98
CA THR A 52 16.36 27.00 -7.93
C THR A 52 16.95 26.50 -6.61
N ILE A 53 16.56 25.32 -6.14
CA ILE A 53 17.09 24.72 -4.91
C ILE A 53 18.61 24.54 -4.97
N SER A 54 19.14 24.13 -6.13
CA SER A 54 20.59 24.01 -6.36
C SER A 54 21.35 25.32 -6.11
N ALA A 55 20.80 26.46 -6.51
CA ALA A 55 21.45 27.75 -6.32
C ALA A 55 21.60 28.07 -4.82
N PHE A 56 20.57 27.81 -4.02
CA PHE A 56 20.58 28.05 -2.58
C PHE A 56 21.44 27.05 -1.80
N THR A 57 21.39 25.77 -2.19
CA THR A 57 22.12 24.70 -1.49
C THR A 57 23.62 24.70 -1.78
N ARG A 58 24.05 25.11 -2.98
CA ARG A 58 25.48 25.15 -3.37
C ARG A 58 26.17 26.47 -3.06
N SER A 59 25.43 27.53 -2.70
CA SER A 59 26.01 28.85 -2.41
C SER A 59 25.93 29.18 -0.92
N PRO A 60 27.06 29.22 -0.20
CA PRO A 60 27.09 29.63 1.20
C PRO A 60 26.48 31.01 1.43
N LYS A 61 26.62 31.92 0.45
CA LYS A 61 26.03 33.26 0.49
C LYS A 61 24.50 33.20 0.48
N LEU A 62 23.90 32.48 -0.48
CA LEU A 62 22.45 32.34 -0.55
C LEU A 62 21.88 31.57 0.63
N SER A 63 22.59 30.54 1.13
CA SER A 63 22.18 29.82 2.33
C SER A 63 22.14 30.72 3.56
N ARG A 64 23.14 31.59 3.76
CA ARG A 64 23.11 32.60 4.85
C ARG A 64 21.98 33.62 4.66
N GLN A 65 21.74 34.05 3.42
CA GLN A 65 20.62 34.95 3.11
C GLN A 65 19.28 34.29 3.38
N LEU A 66 19.12 33.00 3.11
CA LEU A 66 17.92 32.21 3.42
C LEU A 66 17.63 32.27 4.92
N THR A 67 18.58 31.86 5.76
CA THR A 67 18.41 31.89 7.23
C THR A 67 18.12 33.28 7.77
N LYS A 68 18.77 34.31 7.21
CA LYS A 68 18.48 35.70 7.61
C LYS A 68 17.05 36.10 7.23
N LYS A 69 16.66 35.88 5.98
CA LYS A 69 15.34 36.28 5.47
C LYS A 69 14.20 35.48 6.10
N GLN A 70 14.44 34.21 6.48
CA GLN A 70 13.49 33.41 7.28
C GLN A 70 13.17 34.11 8.60
N LYS A 71 14.19 34.61 9.31
CA LYS A 71 14.00 35.38 10.55
C LYS A 71 13.26 36.69 10.29
N ASP A 72 13.64 37.42 9.26
CA ASP A 72 13.00 38.70 8.91
C ASP A 72 11.50 38.53 8.57
N LEU A 73 11.12 37.40 7.98
CA LEU A 73 9.73 37.08 7.59
C LEU A 73 9.00 36.17 8.60
N SER A 74 9.59 35.91 9.77
CA SER A 74 9.03 34.98 10.78
C SER A 74 8.66 33.60 10.22
N SER A 75 9.39 33.12 9.22
CA SER A 75 9.21 31.81 8.60
C SER A 75 10.06 30.75 9.31
N PRO A 76 9.67 29.46 9.31
CA PRO A 76 10.47 28.40 9.89
C PRO A 76 11.88 28.31 9.29
N ASP A 77 12.88 28.09 10.14
CA ASP A 77 14.29 27.92 9.75
C ASP A 77 14.54 26.52 9.20
N TYR A 78 14.05 26.29 7.97
CA TYR A 78 14.24 25.03 7.26
C TYR A 78 15.21 25.19 6.10
N LYS A 79 16.10 24.20 5.96
CA LYS A 79 16.95 24.10 4.77
C LYS A 79 16.11 23.61 3.60
N LEU A 80 16.38 24.14 2.41
CA LEU A 80 15.87 23.55 1.18
C LEU A 80 16.54 22.19 0.95
N ILE A 81 15.77 21.24 0.44
CA ILE A 81 16.19 19.85 0.23
C ILE A 81 16.08 19.49 -1.26
N HIS A 82 16.98 18.63 -1.74
CA HIS A 82 16.86 18.04 -3.07
C HIS A 82 16.11 16.73 -3.00
N ASP A 83 15.47 16.37 -4.10
CA ASP A 83 14.92 15.04 -4.28
C ASP A 83 15.97 14.05 -4.80
N GLU A 84 15.69 12.77 -4.56
CA GLU A 84 16.26 11.64 -5.24
C GLU A 84 15.20 11.15 -6.24
N PRO A 85 15.27 11.50 -7.54
CA PRO A 85 14.17 11.27 -8.49
C PRO A 85 13.72 9.80 -8.63
N THR A 86 14.57 8.85 -8.21
CA THR A 86 14.26 7.42 -8.11
C THR A 86 13.37 7.07 -6.91
N ARG A 87 12.96 8.04 -6.09
CA ARG A 87 12.10 7.88 -4.90
C ARG A 87 11.09 9.02 -4.84
N TRP A 88 9.87 8.75 -5.28
CA TRP A 88 8.83 9.77 -5.38
C TRP A 88 8.57 10.55 -4.08
N ASN A 89 8.68 9.90 -2.90
CA ASN A 89 8.54 10.59 -1.60
C ASN A 89 9.51 11.77 -1.47
N SER A 90 10.74 11.62 -1.95
CA SER A 90 11.72 12.72 -1.89
C SER A 90 11.36 13.89 -2.82
N SER A 91 10.69 13.61 -3.95
CA SER A 91 10.14 14.66 -4.81
C SER A 91 8.97 15.37 -4.13
N TYR A 92 8.09 14.62 -3.46
CA TYR A 92 7.03 15.20 -2.62
C TYR A 92 7.61 16.09 -1.50
N ASP A 93 8.57 15.59 -0.73
CA ASP A 93 9.23 16.33 0.36
C ASP A 93 9.90 17.61 -0.16
N MET A 94 10.56 17.54 -1.32
CA MET A 94 11.18 18.71 -1.97
C MET A 94 10.13 19.77 -2.35
N VAL A 95 9.00 19.34 -2.93
CA VAL A 95 7.90 20.23 -3.32
C VAL A 95 7.30 20.88 -2.08
N GLU A 96 6.96 20.10 -1.06
CA GLU A 96 6.41 20.60 0.19
C GLU A 96 7.35 21.61 0.85
N ARG A 97 8.63 21.23 1.03
CA ARG A 97 9.63 22.10 1.64
C ARG A 97 9.78 23.42 0.89
N PHE A 98 9.73 23.37 -0.44
CA PHE A 98 9.82 24.59 -1.23
C PHE A 98 8.59 25.48 -1.06
N LEU A 99 7.38 24.94 -1.08
CA LEU A 99 6.15 25.71 -0.91
C LEU A 99 6.12 26.42 0.45
N GLU A 100 6.57 25.76 1.52
CA GLU A 100 6.72 26.39 2.85
C GLU A 100 7.71 27.57 2.86
N GLN A 101 8.72 27.53 1.99
CA GLN A 101 9.81 28.50 1.92
C GLN A 101 9.69 29.45 0.73
N GLN A 102 8.61 29.36 -0.04
CA GLN A 102 8.44 30.04 -1.32
C GLN A 102 8.59 31.55 -1.16
N GLN A 103 7.91 32.15 -0.18
CA GLN A 103 7.93 33.59 0.04
C GLN A 103 9.35 34.10 0.34
N VAL A 104 10.08 33.37 1.19
CA VAL A 104 11.47 33.70 1.53
C VAL A 104 12.37 33.59 0.30
N VAL A 105 12.27 32.50 -0.45
CA VAL A 105 13.07 32.26 -1.66
C VAL A 105 12.82 33.34 -2.70
N CYS A 106 11.56 33.65 -3.00
CA CYS A 106 11.19 34.69 -3.96
C CYS A 106 11.68 36.07 -3.52
N ALA A 107 11.57 36.42 -2.24
CA ALA A 107 12.06 37.70 -1.73
C ALA A 107 13.58 37.87 -1.92
N ILE A 108 14.36 36.81 -1.69
CA ILE A 108 15.82 36.85 -1.93
C ILE A 108 16.14 36.96 -3.41
N LEU A 109 15.42 36.22 -4.27
CA LEU A 109 15.64 36.27 -5.72
C LEU A 109 15.27 37.64 -6.29
N ALA A 110 14.25 38.31 -5.75
CA ALA A 110 13.85 39.65 -6.18
C ALA A 110 14.96 40.70 -5.97
N GLU A 111 15.77 40.55 -4.92
CA GLU A 111 16.89 41.44 -4.58
C GLU A 111 18.10 41.31 -5.52
N ASP A 112 18.23 40.22 -6.30
CA ASP A 112 19.36 40.01 -7.22
C ASP A 112 18.90 39.73 -8.66
N ARG A 113 18.96 40.78 -9.49
CA ARG A 113 18.60 40.72 -10.91
C ARG A 113 19.31 39.62 -11.69
N LYS A 114 20.54 39.25 -11.32
CA LYS A 114 21.28 38.17 -12.01
C LYS A 114 20.63 36.81 -11.77
N LYS A 115 19.83 36.66 -10.72
CA LYS A 115 19.17 35.41 -10.32
C LYS A 115 17.68 35.36 -10.66
N TRP A 116 17.12 36.38 -11.30
CA TRP A 116 15.70 36.37 -11.72
C TRP A 116 15.33 35.19 -12.63
N HIS A 117 16.28 34.63 -13.37
CA HIS A 117 16.06 33.42 -14.18
C HIS A 117 15.74 32.16 -13.34
N LEU A 118 15.94 32.19 -12.02
CA LEU A 118 15.59 31.13 -11.06
C LEU A 118 14.24 31.37 -10.38
N MET A 119 13.61 32.52 -10.63
CA MET A 119 12.31 32.86 -10.04
C MET A 119 11.26 31.87 -10.55
N PRO A 120 10.52 31.16 -9.67
CA PRO A 120 9.39 30.36 -10.09
C PRO A 120 8.33 31.27 -10.73
N LYS A 121 7.67 30.79 -11.79
CA LYS A 121 6.48 31.46 -12.32
C LYS A 121 5.27 31.13 -11.47
N ASP A 122 4.24 31.96 -11.48
CA ASP A 122 2.96 31.64 -10.81
C ASP A 122 2.39 30.30 -11.30
N SER A 123 2.51 30.03 -12.61
CA SER A 123 2.11 28.75 -13.20
C SER A 123 2.96 27.56 -12.75
N ASP A 124 4.20 27.78 -12.29
CA ASP A 124 5.04 26.75 -11.67
C ASP A 124 4.53 26.47 -10.25
N ILE A 125 4.21 27.52 -9.47
CA ILE A 125 3.65 27.40 -8.12
C ILE A 125 2.34 26.61 -8.14
N THR A 126 1.40 26.96 -9.02
CA THR A 126 0.13 26.22 -9.15
C THR A 126 0.33 24.74 -9.48
N VAL A 127 1.36 24.40 -10.27
CA VAL A 127 1.70 22.99 -10.55
C VAL A 127 2.25 22.32 -9.31
N LEU A 128 3.15 22.97 -8.57
CA LEU A 128 3.71 22.44 -7.32
C LEU A 128 2.64 22.20 -6.25
N GLU A 129 1.71 23.13 -6.09
CA GLU A 129 0.55 22.98 -5.21
C GLU A 129 -0.33 21.80 -5.63
N THR A 130 -0.58 21.64 -6.94
CA THR A 130 -1.32 20.48 -7.47
C THR A 130 -0.60 19.17 -7.19
N VAL A 131 0.71 19.12 -7.41
CA VAL A 131 1.54 17.94 -7.12
C VAL A 131 1.49 17.60 -5.63
N LYS A 132 1.61 18.60 -4.75
CA LYS A 132 1.49 18.39 -3.30
C LYS A 132 0.12 17.79 -2.96
N ALA A 133 -0.96 18.41 -3.43
CA ALA A 133 -2.33 17.98 -3.11
C ALA A 133 -2.65 16.56 -3.56
N VAL A 134 -2.17 16.13 -4.75
CA VAL A 134 -2.42 14.77 -5.24
C VAL A 134 -1.57 13.72 -4.50
N LEU A 135 -0.34 14.05 -4.12
CA LEU A 135 0.61 13.10 -3.54
C LEU A 135 0.55 13.00 -2.01
N GLU A 136 0.14 14.06 -1.32
CA GLU A 136 -0.04 14.10 0.13
C GLU A 136 -0.86 12.93 0.69
N PRO A 137 -2.07 12.62 0.17
CA PRO A 137 -2.84 11.49 0.68
C PRO A 137 -2.17 10.14 0.44
N LEU A 138 -1.26 10.03 -0.54
CA LEU A 138 -0.56 8.78 -0.88
C LEU A 138 0.71 8.55 -0.04
N SER A 139 1.26 9.60 0.58
CA SER A 139 2.52 9.53 1.33
C SER A 139 2.50 8.51 2.48
N PRO A 140 1.44 8.45 3.32
CA PRO A 140 1.37 7.50 4.44
C PRO A 140 1.46 6.03 4.01
N PHE A 141 0.96 5.69 2.82
CA PHE A 141 0.97 4.31 2.31
C PHE A 141 2.40 3.81 2.10
N THR A 142 3.25 4.63 1.46
CA THR A 142 4.64 4.24 1.19
C THR A 142 5.43 4.11 2.49
N ASP A 143 5.22 5.00 3.45
CA ASP A 143 5.85 4.95 4.76
C ASP A 143 5.45 3.71 5.56
N ALA A 144 4.16 3.36 5.53
CA ALA A 144 3.64 2.18 6.21
C ALA A 144 4.17 0.89 5.61
N LEU A 145 4.16 0.77 4.27
CA LEU A 145 4.65 -0.41 3.57
C LEU A 145 6.16 -0.60 3.71
N SER A 146 6.94 0.50 3.72
CA SER A 146 8.39 0.43 3.83
C SER A 146 8.89 0.02 5.22
N ARG A 147 8.04 0.13 6.25
CA ARG A 147 8.38 -0.17 7.65
C ARG A 147 7.83 -1.52 8.12
N GLU A 148 7.00 -2.17 7.31
CA GLU A 148 6.37 -3.43 7.68
C GLU A 148 7.34 -4.61 7.54
N LYS A 149 7.34 -5.49 8.54
CA LYS A 149 8.25 -6.65 8.61
C LYS A 149 7.52 -7.98 8.41
N HIS A 150 6.20 -7.95 8.39
CA HIS A 150 5.33 -9.13 8.30
C HIS A 150 4.56 -9.15 6.97
N THR A 151 4.01 -10.31 6.62
CA THR A 151 3.27 -10.53 5.38
C THR A 151 2.11 -9.54 5.24
N THR A 152 2.09 -8.79 4.13
CA THR A 152 1.08 -7.76 3.86
C THR A 152 0.06 -8.18 2.80
N LEU A 153 0.03 -9.45 2.40
CA LEU A 153 -0.73 -9.88 1.22
C LEU A 153 -2.24 -9.61 1.36
N SER A 154 -2.81 -9.94 2.52
CA SER A 154 -4.22 -9.66 2.86
C SER A 154 -4.55 -8.17 2.98
N SER A 155 -3.53 -7.31 3.11
CA SER A 155 -3.71 -5.87 3.23
C SER A 155 -3.74 -5.16 1.88
N VAL A 156 -3.36 -5.83 0.78
CA VAL A 156 -3.28 -5.20 -0.55
C VAL A 156 -4.64 -4.70 -1.04
N LEU A 157 -5.72 -5.49 -0.91
CA LEU A 157 -7.06 -5.07 -1.33
C LEU A 157 -7.59 -3.87 -0.52
N PRO A 158 -7.51 -3.87 0.83
CA PRO A 158 -7.82 -2.68 1.63
C PRO A 158 -7.03 -1.43 1.21
N LEU A 159 -5.73 -1.57 0.95
CA LEU A 159 -4.89 -0.44 0.53
C LEU A 159 -5.26 0.06 -0.87
N LEU A 160 -5.52 -0.83 -1.84
CA LEU A 160 -5.98 -0.46 -3.17
C LEU A 160 -7.31 0.29 -3.11
N TRP A 161 -8.26 -0.20 -2.32
CA TRP A 161 -9.56 0.46 -2.13
C TRP A 161 -9.37 1.90 -1.63
N LYS A 162 -8.54 2.09 -0.61
CA LYS A 162 -8.32 3.43 -0.06
C LYS A 162 -7.55 4.35 -1.01
N ILE A 163 -6.54 3.84 -1.71
CA ILE A 163 -5.81 4.63 -2.70
C ILE A 163 -6.75 5.07 -3.83
N PHE A 164 -7.63 4.19 -4.32
CA PHE A 164 -8.60 4.57 -5.35
C PHE A 164 -9.64 5.57 -4.84
N GLU A 165 -10.01 5.52 -3.56
CA GLU A 165 -10.82 6.58 -2.95
C GLU A 165 -10.07 7.93 -2.96
N CYS A 166 -8.79 7.96 -2.56
CA CYS A 166 -7.96 9.17 -2.60
C CYS A 166 -7.74 9.73 -4.03
N LEU A 167 -7.78 8.85 -5.03
CA LEU A 167 -7.60 9.20 -6.45
C LEU A 167 -8.94 9.52 -7.14
N SER A 168 -10.07 9.48 -6.43
CA SER A 168 -11.36 9.83 -7.01
C SER A 168 -11.40 11.30 -7.44
N HIS A 169 -12.17 11.57 -8.50
CA HIS A 169 -12.30 12.92 -9.03
C HIS A 169 -13.22 13.76 -8.15
N GLU A 170 -12.75 14.93 -7.77
CA GLU A 170 -13.52 15.93 -7.06
C GLU A 170 -13.91 17.08 -8.01
N GLN A 171 -15.02 17.76 -7.70
CA GLN A 171 -15.48 18.90 -8.51
C GLN A 171 -14.48 20.07 -8.49
N SER A 172 -13.71 20.19 -7.40
CA SER A 172 -12.63 21.15 -7.20
C SER A 172 -11.34 20.82 -7.96
N ASP A 173 -11.20 19.60 -8.49
CA ASP A 173 -9.95 19.18 -9.10
C ASP A 173 -9.64 19.97 -10.38
N SER A 174 -8.41 20.49 -10.45
CA SER A 174 -7.87 21.07 -11.67
C SER A 174 -7.70 20.01 -12.76
N ALA A 175 -7.61 20.43 -14.03
CA ALA A 175 -7.36 19.50 -15.13
C ALA A 175 -6.07 18.67 -14.94
N LEU A 176 -5.04 19.30 -14.36
CA LEU A 176 -3.78 18.61 -14.05
C LEU A 176 -3.95 17.61 -12.90
N ALA A 177 -4.73 17.94 -11.87
CA ALA A 177 -5.00 17.03 -10.76
C ALA A 177 -5.72 15.77 -11.27
N LYS A 178 -6.72 15.93 -12.14
CA LYS A 178 -7.43 14.81 -12.78
C LYS A 178 -6.47 13.94 -13.60
N GLU A 179 -5.66 14.55 -14.47
CA GLU A 179 -4.68 13.81 -15.28
C GLU A 179 -3.68 13.02 -14.40
N MET A 180 -3.19 13.63 -13.32
CA MET A 180 -2.30 12.94 -12.37
C MET A 180 -3.01 11.77 -11.67
N LYS A 181 -4.23 11.99 -11.16
CA LYS A 181 -5.03 10.95 -10.49
C LYS A 181 -5.33 9.79 -11.43
N GLU A 182 -5.76 10.07 -12.65
CA GLU A 182 -6.02 9.08 -13.71
C GLU A 182 -4.78 8.25 -14.03
N LYS A 183 -3.61 8.88 -14.22
CA LYS A 183 -2.35 8.16 -14.51
C LYS A 183 -1.96 7.18 -13.42
N ILE A 184 -2.12 7.56 -12.15
CA ILE A 184 -1.82 6.68 -11.01
C ILE A 184 -2.84 5.54 -10.96
N HIS A 185 -4.14 5.87 -11.10
CA HIS A 185 -5.23 4.92 -11.05
C HIS A 185 -5.14 3.86 -12.15
N GLU A 186 -5.01 4.27 -13.42
CA GLU A 186 -4.88 3.38 -14.58
C GLU A 186 -3.70 2.41 -14.42
N TYR A 187 -2.56 2.93 -13.96
CA TYR A 187 -1.37 2.11 -13.78
C TYR A 187 -1.59 1.02 -12.72
N LEU A 188 -2.11 1.40 -11.54
CA LEU A 188 -2.40 0.44 -10.48
C LEU A 188 -3.47 -0.55 -10.91
N GLN A 189 -4.57 -0.09 -11.51
CA GLN A 189 -5.64 -0.95 -12.02
C GLN A 189 -5.08 -2.01 -12.97
N HIS A 190 -4.31 -1.61 -13.98
CA HIS A 190 -3.69 -2.54 -14.92
C HIS A 190 -2.73 -3.52 -14.24
N ARG A 191 -2.00 -3.11 -13.20
CA ARG A 191 -1.07 -3.99 -12.48
C ARG A 191 -1.76 -5.05 -11.62
N TYR A 192 -3.00 -4.81 -11.20
CA TYR A 192 -3.80 -5.72 -10.38
C TYR A 192 -5.02 -6.28 -11.10
N ASP A 193 -5.06 -6.22 -12.44
CA ASP A 193 -6.18 -6.75 -13.23
C ASP A 193 -6.05 -8.26 -13.53
N ASP A 194 -4.84 -8.81 -13.42
CA ASP A 194 -4.57 -10.24 -13.64
C ASP A 194 -5.47 -11.12 -12.75
N LEU A 195 -6.20 -12.04 -13.38
CA LEU A 195 -7.22 -12.84 -12.69
C LEU A 195 -6.61 -13.72 -11.60
N GLN A 196 -5.43 -14.30 -11.83
CA GLN A 196 -4.78 -15.18 -10.84
C GLN A 196 -4.31 -14.39 -9.63
N LEU A 197 -3.70 -13.23 -9.86
CA LEU A 197 -3.32 -12.31 -8.80
C LEU A 197 -4.55 -11.84 -8.01
N ARG A 198 -5.62 -11.42 -8.69
CA ARG A 198 -6.87 -11.01 -8.03
C ARG A 198 -7.45 -12.12 -7.18
N PHE A 199 -7.45 -13.35 -7.68
CA PHE A 199 -7.91 -14.50 -6.95
C PHE A 199 -7.07 -14.77 -5.69
N LEU A 200 -5.74 -14.73 -5.83
CA LEU A 200 -4.80 -14.87 -4.70
C LEU A 200 -5.03 -13.79 -3.63
N LEU A 201 -5.15 -12.53 -4.06
CA LEU A 201 -5.39 -11.40 -3.15
C LEU A 201 -6.74 -11.52 -2.44
N ASN A 202 -7.80 -11.94 -3.14
CA ASN A 202 -9.11 -12.20 -2.54
C ASN A 202 -9.06 -13.35 -1.53
N THR A 203 -8.32 -14.42 -1.85
CA THR A 203 -8.13 -15.57 -0.93
C THR A 203 -7.44 -15.14 0.35
N ALA A 204 -6.30 -14.44 0.25
CA ALA A 204 -5.57 -13.94 1.42
C ALA A 204 -6.40 -12.94 2.24
N THR A 205 -7.14 -12.04 1.58
CA THR A 205 -7.98 -11.03 2.25
C THR A 205 -9.19 -11.67 2.93
N TYR A 206 -9.79 -12.71 2.33
CA TYR A 206 -10.89 -13.47 2.93
C TYR A 206 -10.44 -14.24 4.17
N LEU A 207 -9.27 -14.89 4.13
CA LEU A 207 -8.70 -15.58 5.27
C LEU A 207 -8.18 -14.63 6.36
N ASP A 208 -8.17 -13.31 6.12
CA ASP A 208 -7.85 -12.33 7.15
C ASP A 208 -9.13 -11.92 7.90
N PRO A 209 -9.28 -12.27 9.19
CA PRO A 209 -10.48 -11.97 9.96
C PRO A 209 -10.73 -10.46 10.13
N ARG A 210 -9.74 -9.61 9.82
CA ARG A 210 -9.86 -8.16 9.85
C ARG A 210 -10.64 -7.62 8.65
N PHE A 211 -10.65 -8.34 7.52
CA PHE A 211 -11.08 -7.80 6.21
C PHE A 211 -12.06 -8.68 5.43
N LYS A 212 -12.35 -9.88 5.94
CA LYS A 212 -13.09 -10.95 5.25
C LYS A 212 -14.43 -10.58 4.60
N ASN A 213 -15.12 -9.55 5.11
CA ASN A 213 -16.43 -9.11 4.59
C ASN A 213 -16.32 -7.77 3.86
N SER A 214 -15.37 -6.92 4.25
CA SER A 214 -15.28 -5.54 3.80
C SER A 214 -14.59 -5.34 2.44
N PHE A 215 -13.62 -6.19 2.10
CA PHE A 215 -12.72 -5.95 0.96
C PHE A 215 -12.62 -7.10 -0.05
N VAL A 216 -13.40 -8.16 0.15
CA VAL A 216 -13.40 -9.36 -0.70
C VAL A 216 -14.50 -9.24 -1.75
N SER A 217 -14.13 -9.28 -3.03
CA SER A 217 -15.08 -9.22 -4.16
C SER A 217 -15.40 -10.58 -4.77
N LEU A 218 -14.50 -11.57 -4.63
CA LEU A 218 -14.63 -12.91 -5.23
C LEU A 218 -14.92 -13.96 -4.15
N LYS A 219 -15.78 -13.63 -3.18
CA LYS A 219 -15.97 -14.44 -1.97
C LYS A 219 -16.39 -15.88 -2.27
N ASP A 220 -17.34 -16.06 -3.17
CA ASP A 220 -17.87 -17.38 -3.52
C ASP A 220 -16.86 -18.21 -4.33
N ASP A 221 -16.16 -17.59 -5.28
CA ASP A 221 -15.09 -18.25 -6.04
C ASP A 221 -13.95 -18.71 -5.13
N VAL A 222 -13.57 -17.88 -4.14
CA VAL A 222 -12.56 -18.23 -3.12
C VAL A 222 -13.00 -19.47 -2.34
N LYS A 223 -14.23 -19.47 -1.82
CA LYS A 223 -14.76 -20.63 -1.08
C LYS A 223 -14.76 -21.89 -1.95
N GLN A 224 -15.20 -21.78 -3.20
CA GLN A 224 -15.24 -22.91 -4.13
C GLN A 224 -13.85 -23.47 -4.40
N SER A 225 -12.83 -22.63 -4.60
CA SER A 225 -11.45 -23.12 -4.81
C SER A 225 -10.89 -23.79 -3.56
N LEU A 226 -11.14 -23.24 -2.37
CA LEU A 226 -10.68 -23.85 -1.12
C LEU A 226 -11.34 -25.22 -0.90
N LEU A 227 -12.64 -25.35 -1.22
CA LEU A 227 -13.34 -26.63 -1.23
C LEU A 227 -12.68 -27.64 -2.17
N ASP A 228 -12.37 -27.22 -3.39
CA ASP A 228 -11.75 -28.09 -4.37
C ASP A 228 -10.31 -28.48 -3.97
N GLU A 229 -9.58 -27.62 -3.27
CA GLU A 229 -8.27 -27.94 -2.69
C GLU A 229 -8.38 -29.00 -1.58
N VAL A 230 -9.38 -28.90 -0.69
CA VAL A 230 -9.65 -29.92 0.33
C VAL A 230 -10.03 -31.27 -0.30
N LYS A 231 -10.89 -31.28 -1.32
CA LYS A 231 -11.29 -32.50 -2.04
C LYS A 231 -10.09 -33.20 -2.68
N LYS A 232 -9.16 -32.43 -3.27
CA LYS A 232 -7.92 -32.98 -3.83
C LYS A 232 -7.03 -33.59 -2.75
N MET A 233 -6.84 -32.91 -1.63
CA MET A 233 -6.05 -33.43 -0.50
C MET A 233 -6.68 -34.68 0.15
N GLY A 234 -8.02 -34.78 0.18
CA GLY A 234 -8.74 -35.96 0.65
C GLY A 234 -8.48 -37.20 -0.20
N ASN A 235 -8.56 -37.04 -1.53
CA ASN A 235 -8.32 -38.14 -2.49
C ASN A 235 -6.85 -38.60 -2.51
N GLU A 236 -5.90 -37.70 -2.25
CA GLU A 236 -4.47 -38.06 -2.15
C GLU A 236 -4.13 -38.79 -0.84
N LYS A 237 -4.81 -38.47 0.26
CA LYS A 237 -4.64 -39.17 1.55
C LYS A 237 -5.17 -40.61 1.52
N GLU A 238 -6.20 -40.91 0.74
CA GLU A 238 -6.68 -42.29 0.53
C GLU A 238 -5.68 -43.16 -0.28
N GLY A 239 -4.83 -42.55 -1.10
CA GLY A 239 -3.76 -43.24 -1.84
C GLY A 239 -2.44 -43.44 -1.07
N ILE A 240 -2.24 -42.74 0.05
CA ILE A 240 -0.97 -42.66 0.80
C ILE A 240 -1.06 -43.30 2.21
N ALA A 241 -2.14 -44.03 2.51
CA ALA A 241 -2.30 -44.75 3.79
C ALA A 241 -1.35 -45.98 3.97
N SER A 242 -0.30 -46.10 3.15
CA SER A 242 0.80 -47.05 3.33
C SER A 242 2.14 -46.36 3.11
N ARG A 243 2.60 -45.55 4.09
CA ARG A 243 3.97 -45.64 4.65
C ARG A 243 4.30 -44.49 5.63
N VAL A 244 4.52 -44.94 6.87
CA VAL A 244 5.57 -44.51 7.82
C VAL A 244 5.31 -43.27 8.68
N SER A 245 5.14 -43.59 9.97
CA SER A 245 5.35 -42.76 11.15
C SER A 245 6.80 -42.27 11.29
N GLY A 246 6.98 -41.00 11.65
CA GLY A 246 8.27 -40.47 12.12
C GLY A 246 8.08 -39.10 12.76
N GLY A 247 8.30 -39.00 14.07
CA GLY A 247 7.97 -37.84 14.90
C GLY A 247 8.82 -36.59 14.68
N LEU A 248 8.28 -35.44 15.11
CA LEU A 248 8.99 -34.16 15.15
C LEU A 248 9.25 -33.68 16.59
N SER A 249 10.49 -33.26 16.81
CA SER A 249 10.99 -32.53 17.98
C SER A 249 10.66 -31.05 17.87
N SER A 250 10.19 -30.47 18.97
CA SER A 250 9.89 -29.05 19.15
C SER A 250 11.14 -28.20 19.43
N LYS A 251 11.15 -26.96 18.93
CA LYS A 251 11.96 -25.85 19.47
C LYS A 251 11.13 -24.57 19.52
N GLU A 252 11.13 -23.97 20.71
CA GLU A 252 10.45 -22.73 21.08
C GLU A 252 11.04 -21.49 20.40
N VAL A 253 10.19 -20.50 20.12
CA VAL A 253 10.58 -19.13 19.75
C VAL A 253 10.13 -18.16 20.85
N ARG A 254 11.07 -17.33 21.32
CA ARG A 254 10.86 -16.26 22.31
C ARG A 254 10.25 -14.99 21.66
N PRO A 255 9.53 -14.14 22.42
CA PRO A 255 8.79 -13.00 21.88
C PRO A 255 9.70 -11.76 21.73
N SER A 256 9.54 -11.02 20.63
CA SER A 256 10.17 -9.70 20.45
C SER A 256 9.15 -8.56 20.50
N LYS A 257 9.61 -7.44 21.07
CA LYS A 257 8.87 -6.31 21.62
C LYS A 257 8.14 -5.43 20.57
N LYS A 258 7.02 -4.85 21.04
CA LYS A 258 6.12 -3.91 20.36
C LYS A 258 6.87 -2.72 19.75
N SER A 259 6.78 -2.57 18.43
CA SER A 259 6.94 -1.31 17.71
C SER A 259 5.54 -0.78 17.39
N LYS A 260 5.31 0.53 17.52
CA LYS A 260 4.04 1.14 17.10
C LYS A 260 4.01 1.15 15.57
N ASN A 261 3.34 0.17 14.96
CA ASN A 261 3.36 -0.05 13.52
C ASN A 261 2.41 0.93 12.80
N HIS A 262 2.93 1.77 11.91
CA HIS A 262 2.14 2.75 11.15
C HIS A 262 1.10 2.09 10.23
N LEU A 263 1.39 0.91 9.65
CA LEU A 263 0.44 0.17 8.82
C LEU A 263 -0.80 -0.25 9.60
N LYS A 264 -0.63 -0.67 10.85
CA LYS A 264 -1.70 -1.04 11.78
C LYS A 264 -2.71 0.10 11.95
N PHE A 265 -2.21 1.33 12.16
CA PHE A 265 -3.05 2.52 12.29
C PHE A 265 -3.75 2.90 10.97
N LEU A 266 -3.04 2.83 9.84
CA LEU A 266 -3.67 3.06 8.53
C LEU A 266 -4.79 2.06 8.26
N LEU A 267 -4.55 0.77 8.51
CA LEU A 267 -5.56 -0.27 8.31
C LEU A 267 -6.75 -0.11 9.26
N SER A 268 -6.56 0.36 10.50
CA SER A 268 -7.69 0.68 11.40
C SER A 268 -8.54 1.83 10.91
N THR A 269 -7.92 2.88 10.35
CA THR A 269 -8.66 3.99 9.72
C THR A 269 -9.46 3.49 8.51
N ILE A 270 -8.82 2.72 7.62
CA ILE A 270 -9.46 2.15 6.43
C ILE A 270 -10.64 1.24 6.81
N GLN A 271 -10.49 0.41 7.84
CA GLN A 271 -11.55 -0.47 8.31
C GLN A 271 -12.74 0.32 8.89
N GLY A 272 -12.48 1.39 9.65
CA GLY A 272 -13.53 2.27 10.19
C GLY A 272 -14.37 2.92 9.10
N GLU A 273 -13.72 3.52 8.11
CA GLU A 273 -14.38 4.23 6.99
C GLU A 273 -15.26 3.31 6.13
N LYS A 274 -14.89 2.02 6.01
CA LYS A 274 -15.65 1.04 5.24
C LYS A 274 -16.90 0.55 5.98
N LYS A 275 -16.85 0.46 7.32
CA LYS A 275 -17.95 -0.03 8.16
C LYS A 275 -19.12 0.95 8.28
N GLU A 276 -18.93 2.25 8.05
CA GLU A 276 -20.01 3.24 8.03
C GLU A 276 -20.97 3.13 6.83
N LYS A 277 -20.76 2.14 5.92
CA LYS A 277 -21.49 2.01 4.64
C LYS A 277 -22.27 0.68 4.44
N GLY A 278 -22.62 -0.12 5.46
CA GLY A 278 -23.43 -1.33 5.22
C GLY A 278 -24.09 -2.02 6.43
N GLU A 279 -25.29 -2.60 6.18
CA GLU A 279 -26.14 -3.38 7.11
C GLU A 279 -26.02 -4.91 6.91
N PRO A 280 -26.34 -5.76 7.91
CA PRO A 280 -26.06 -7.20 7.90
C PRO A 280 -27.30 -8.09 7.68
N ALA A 281 -27.09 -9.33 7.19
CA ALA A 281 -28.12 -10.38 7.15
C ALA A 281 -27.57 -11.77 7.54
N SER A 282 -28.48 -12.59 8.08
CA SER A 282 -28.26 -13.69 9.02
C SER A 282 -28.38 -15.13 8.43
N SER A 283 -28.01 -16.09 9.28
CA SER A 283 -27.71 -17.52 9.10
C SER A 283 -28.86 -18.53 8.97
N SER A 284 -28.56 -19.77 8.54
CA SER A 284 -28.78 -21.03 9.33
C SER A 284 -28.20 -22.29 8.65
N GLN A 285 -28.01 -23.37 9.42
CA GLN A 285 -27.10 -24.54 9.21
C GLN A 285 -27.80 -25.89 8.92
N ALA A 286 -27.05 -26.87 8.35
CA ALA A 286 -27.03 -28.32 8.68
C ALA A 286 -25.78 -29.04 8.06
N PRO A 287 -25.25 -30.18 8.59
CA PRO A 287 -23.91 -30.74 8.24
C PRO A 287 -23.92 -32.06 7.42
N LEU A 288 -22.82 -32.47 6.72
CA LEU A 288 -22.42 -33.90 6.42
C LEU A 288 -21.27 -34.22 5.37
N SER A 289 -19.96 -34.14 5.65
CA SER A 289 -18.79 -34.77 4.91
C SER A 289 -17.53 -33.91 5.11
N ALA A 290 -16.32 -34.33 4.74
CA ALA A 290 -15.12 -33.46 4.81
C ALA A 290 -15.27 -32.16 3.96
N SER A 291 -16.05 -32.21 2.87
CA SER A 291 -16.47 -31.02 2.13
C SER A 291 -17.51 -30.19 2.90
N ASP A 292 -18.37 -30.84 3.69
CA ASP A 292 -19.35 -30.15 4.53
C ASP A 292 -18.80 -29.64 5.86
N GLU A 293 -17.67 -30.17 6.32
CA GLU A 293 -16.91 -29.63 7.45
C GLU A 293 -16.37 -28.25 7.11
N ILE A 294 -15.67 -28.09 5.98
CA ILE A 294 -15.21 -26.77 5.54
C ILE A 294 -16.37 -25.86 5.11
N ASN A 295 -17.47 -26.38 4.53
CA ASN A 295 -18.68 -25.57 4.34
C ASN A 295 -19.26 -25.07 5.68
N GLY A 296 -19.27 -25.92 6.70
CA GLY A 296 -19.63 -25.56 8.07
C GLY A 296 -18.71 -24.49 8.64
N GLU A 297 -17.40 -24.62 8.44
CA GLU A 297 -16.41 -23.60 8.83
C GLU A 297 -16.65 -22.26 8.12
N PHE A 298 -16.96 -22.25 6.82
CA PHE A 298 -17.30 -21.02 6.11
C PHE A 298 -18.54 -20.34 6.70
N LEU A 299 -19.59 -21.11 7.00
CA LEU A 299 -20.82 -20.57 7.59
C LEU A 299 -20.55 -19.93 8.96
N VAL A 300 -19.76 -20.60 9.80
CA VAL A 300 -19.37 -20.09 11.11
C VAL A 300 -18.47 -18.86 10.96
N TYR A 301 -17.44 -18.93 10.12
CA TYR A 301 -16.48 -17.86 9.91
C TYR A 301 -17.14 -16.61 9.34
N ASP A 302 -18.08 -16.73 8.41
CA ASP A 302 -18.80 -15.59 7.84
C ASP A 302 -19.67 -14.85 8.85
N GLN A 303 -20.25 -15.57 9.82
CA GLN A 303 -21.09 -15.01 10.88
C GLN A 303 -20.26 -14.37 12.00
N MET A 304 -19.02 -14.80 12.20
CA MET A 304 -18.13 -14.16 13.16
C MET A 304 -17.88 -12.70 12.76
N PRO A 305 -17.88 -11.74 13.69
CA PRO A 305 -17.58 -10.34 13.36
C PRO A 305 -16.15 -10.18 12.85
N GLU A 306 -15.93 -9.13 12.04
CA GLU A 306 -14.57 -8.71 11.71
C GLU A 306 -13.86 -8.20 12.96
N VAL A 307 -12.63 -8.66 13.18
CA VAL A 307 -11.80 -8.21 14.30
C VAL A 307 -11.11 -6.89 13.99
N SER A 308 -10.51 -6.27 14.99
CA SER A 308 -9.84 -4.98 14.79
C SER A 308 -8.68 -5.14 13.82
N ALA A 309 -8.49 -4.18 12.91
CA ALA A 309 -7.28 -4.07 12.10
C ALA A 309 -6.01 -4.01 12.98
N GLU A 310 -6.20 -3.68 14.27
CA GLU A 310 -5.16 -3.67 15.28
C GLU A 310 -4.73 -5.05 15.81
N ASP A 311 -5.52 -6.08 15.57
CA ASP A 311 -5.22 -7.42 16.05
C ASP A 311 -4.27 -8.14 15.10
N ASP A 312 -3.53 -9.12 15.64
CA ASP A 312 -2.69 -10.01 14.83
C ASP A 312 -3.55 -11.16 14.30
N PRO A 313 -3.73 -11.28 12.97
CA PRO A 313 -4.60 -12.30 12.40
C PRO A 313 -4.07 -13.72 12.65
N LEU A 314 -2.75 -13.92 12.76
CA LEU A 314 -2.17 -15.24 13.03
C LEU A 314 -2.41 -15.67 14.48
N ILE A 315 -2.41 -14.72 15.43
CA ILE A 315 -2.80 -15.00 16.82
C ILE A 315 -4.30 -15.32 16.90
N TRP A 316 -5.13 -14.62 16.13
CA TRP A 316 -6.56 -14.91 16.04
C TRP A 316 -6.81 -16.33 15.52
N TRP A 317 -6.16 -16.75 14.43
CA TRP A 317 -6.29 -18.11 13.89
C TRP A 317 -5.84 -19.18 14.87
N LYS A 318 -4.71 -18.96 15.57
CA LYS A 318 -4.26 -19.89 16.63
C LYS A 318 -5.27 -20.06 17.76
N THR A 319 -6.01 -19.01 18.08
CA THR A 319 -7.05 -19.04 19.12
C THR A 319 -8.32 -19.76 18.64
N ASN A 320 -8.63 -19.67 17.35
CA ASN A 320 -9.85 -20.21 16.75
C ASN A 320 -9.65 -21.55 16.03
N ILE A 321 -8.47 -22.17 16.11
CA ILE A 321 -8.15 -23.43 15.42
C ILE A 321 -9.06 -24.60 15.80
N GLY A 322 -9.56 -24.63 17.04
CA GLY A 322 -10.52 -25.66 17.48
C GLY A 322 -11.89 -25.53 16.82
N THR A 323 -12.27 -24.32 16.40
CA THR A 323 -13.56 -24.03 15.76
C THR A 323 -13.45 -24.06 14.24
N LEU A 324 -12.32 -23.64 13.70
CA LEU A 324 -12.07 -23.47 12.27
C LEU A 324 -10.76 -24.18 11.83
N PRO A 325 -10.63 -25.50 12.03
CA PRO A 325 -9.36 -26.20 11.81
C PRO A 325 -8.87 -26.17 10.36
N GLN A 326 -9.74 -26.39 9.37
CA GLN A 326 -9.34 -26.41 7.96
C GLN A 326 -9.00 -25.00 7.45
N LEU A 327 -9.81 -24.00 7.80
CA LEU A 327 -9.52 -22.60 7.43
C LEU A 327 -8.26 -22.08 8.11
N SER A 328 -7.94 -22.54 9.32
CA SER A 328 -6.68 -22.19 9.99
C SER A 328 -5.46 -22.70 9.22
N GLU A 329 -5.55 -23.91 8.63
CA GLU A 329 -4.49 -24.46 7.78
C GLU A 329 -4.27 -23.59 6.54
N PHE A 330 -5.36 -23.21 5.86
CA PHE A 330 -5.27 -22.28 4.73
C PHE A 330 -4.75 -20.90 5.15
N ALA A 331 -5.23 -20.35 6.25
CA ALA A 331 -4.78 -19.05 6.75
C ALA A 331 -3.27 -19.03 6.98
N SER A 332 -2.70 -20.11 7.53
CA SER A 332 -1.24 -20.23 7.74
C SER A 332 -0.41 -20.24 6.45
N LYS A 333 -1.04 -20.54 5.30
CA LYS A 333 -0.42 -20.58 3.98
C LYS A 333 -0.48 -19.21 3.27
N TYR A 334 -1.53 -18.42 3.54
CA TYR A 334 -1.81 -17.17 2.82
C TYR A 334 -1.53 -15.88 3.63
N LEU A 335 -1.35 -15.99 4.95
CA LEU A 335 -0.99 -14.91 5.88
C LEU A 335 0.40 -15.18 6.46
#